data_AF-A0AAD5QVG8-F1
#
_entry.id   AF-A0AAD5QVG8-F1
#
_cell.length_a   1.000
_cell.length_b   1.000
_cell.length_c   1.000
_cell.angle_alpha   90.00
_cell.angle_beta   90.00
_cell.angle_gamma   90.00
#
_symmetry.space_group_name_H-M   'P 1'
#
loop_
_entity.id
_entity.type
_entity.pdbx_description
1 polymer ?
#
loop_
_entity_poly.entity_id
_entity_poly.type
_entity_poly.pdbx_seq_one_letter_code
_entity_poly.pdbx_strand_id
1 'polypeptide(L)'
;MGPGTYINHDCRHSCRFVPNGHTAYIQTLRELKPGDEITCFYGEDFFGEGNEKCECITCERRGEGVFASREENTDNSSGSSIEIDDPNTSSQQKHGLRETESRLYRSGLTM
;
A
#
# COMPACT_ATOMS: atom_id res chain seq x y z
N MET A 1 18.82 15.35 -3.05
CA MET A 1 17.46 14.80 -3.27
C MET A 1 16.83 15.52 -4.45
N GLY A 2 16.03 14.82 -5.25
CA GLY A 2 15.44 15.35 -6.48
C GLY A 2 13.99 14.91 -6.63
N PRO A 3 13.33 15.15 -7.79
CA PRO A 3 11.90 14.91 -7.97
C PRO A 3 11.43 13.49 -7.65
N GLY A 4 12.30 12.48 -7.78
CA GLY A 4 11.99 11.09 -7.46
C GLY A 4 11.60 10.83 -6.01
N THR A 5 11.86 11.76 -5.07
CA THR A 5 11.44 11.62 -3.67
C THR A 5 9.95 11.79 -3.44
N TYR A 6 9.21 12.30 -4.43
CA TYR A 6 7.75 12.45 -4.37
C TYR A 6 6.99 11.25 -4.95
N ILE A 7 7.69 10.25 -5.48
CA ILE A 7 7.07 9.06 -6.10
C ILE A 7 6.66 8.11 -5.01
N ASN A 8 5.38 7.80 -4.90
CA ASN A 8 4.83 6.92 -3.87
C ASN A 8 5.19 5.44 -4.09
N HIS A 9 5.02 4.66 -3.02
CA HIS A 9 5.15 3.21 -3.05
C HIS A 9 3.88 2.53 -3.57
N ASP A 10 4.04 1.48 -4.38
CA ASP A 10 2.99 0.48 -4.59
C ASP A 10 3.60 -0.93 -4.72
N CYS A 11 3.04 -1.92 -4.02
CA CYS A 11 3.50 -3.32 -4.07
C CYS A 11 3.42 -3.91 -5.49
N ARG A 12 2.56 -3.36 -6.35
CA ARG A 12 2.53 -3.60 -7.81
C ARG A 12 2.84 -2.30 -8.57
N HIS A 13 4.01 -1.77 -8.30
CA HIS A 13 4.58 -0.57 -8.89
C HIS A 13 4.55 -0.54 -10.43
N SER A 14 4.46 0.67 -10.99
CA SER A 14 4.53 0.91 -12.43
C SER A 14 5.94 1.20 -12.93
N CYS A 15 6.83 1.64 -12.04
CA CYS A 15 8.17 2.10 -12.38
C CYS A 15 9.23 1.52 -11.45
N ARG A 16 10.50 1.66 -11.83
CA ARG A 16 11.66 1.40 -10.98
C ARG A 16 12.70 2.50 -11.10
N PHE A 17 13.48 2.70 -10.04
CA PHE A 17 14.68 3.53 -10.09
C PHE A 17 15.80 2.76 -10.80
N VAL A 18 16.45 3.40 -11.76
CA VAL A 18 17.64 2.87 -12.41
C VAL A 18 18.82 3.78 -12.08
N PRO A 19 19.89 3.24 -11.47
CA PRO A 19 21.08 4.01 -11.13
C PRO A 19 21.74 4.58 -12.38
N ASN A 20 22.16 5.83 -12.30
CA ASN A 20 22.91 6.54 -13.34
C ASN A 20 23.97 7.44 -12.68
N GLY A 21 25.07 6.83 -12.22
CA GLY A 21 26.11 7.50 -11.44
C GLY A 21 25.57 8.06 -10.13
N HIS A 22 25.72 9.36 -9.92
CA HIS A 22 25.18 10.09 -8.75
C HIS A 22 23.70 10.46 -8.89
N THR A 23 23.05 10.04 -9.98
CA THR A 23 21.64 10.30 -10.28
C THR A 23 20.88 8.99 -10.48
N ALA A 24 19.56 9.07 -10.60
CA ALA A 24 18.72 7.96 -11.03
C ALA A 24 17.69 8.48 -12.01
N TYR A 25 17.32 7.65 -12.98
CA TYR A 25 16.14 7.86 -13.79
C TYR A 25 15.06 6.85 -13.42
N ILE A 26 13.82 7.17 -13.82
CA ILE A 26 12.66 6.34 -13.56
C ILE A 26 12.35 5.59 -14.86
N GLN A 27 12.31 4.26 -14.78
CA GLN A 27 11.97 3.41 -15.90
C GLN A 27 10.60 2.78 -15.68
N THR A 28 9.71 2.93 -16.65
CA THR A 28 8.40 2.28 -16.67
C THR A 28 8.54 0.78 -16.91
N LEU A 29 7.83 -0.03 -16.12
CA LEU A 29 7.75 -1.49 -16.24
C LEU A 29 6.51 -1.94 -17.01
N ARG A 30 5.54 -1.04 -17.18
CA ARG A 30 4.29 -1.23 -17.91
C ARG A 30 3.86 0.09 -18.53
N GLU A 31 2.94 0.03 -19.48
CA GLU A 31 2.35 1.24 -20.06
C GLU A 31 1.64 2.09 -18.99
N LEU A 32 1.78 3.41 -19.12
CA LEU A 32 1.13 4.42 -18.29
C LEU A 32 0.24 5.29 -19.17
N LYS A 33 -0.96 5.58 -18.71
CA LYS A 33 -1.89 6.50 -19.35
C LYS A 33 -1.82 7.87 -18.65
N PRO A 34 -2.18 8.97 -19.34
CA PRO A 34 -2.35 10.26 -18.69
C PRO A 34 -3.32 10.14 -17.50
N GLY A 35 -2.90 10.63 -16.33
CA GLY A 35 -3.64 10.50 -15.07
C GLY A 35 -3.23 9.31 -14.20
N ASP A 36 -2.52 8.31 -14.74
CA ASP A 36 -1.96 7.24 -13.92
C ASP A 36 -0.87 7.79 -12.98
N GLU A 37 -0.89 7.33 -11.73
CA GLU A 37 0.17 7.65 -10.77
C GLU A 37 1.47 6.90 -11.10
N ILE A 38 2.60 7.62 -11.05
CA ILE A 38 3.93 7.02 -11.11
C ILE A 38 4.22 6.44 -9.73
N THR A 39 4.40 5.12 -9.64
CA THR A 39 4.70 4.41 -8.39
C THR A 39 5.93 3.54 -8.53
N CYS A 40 6.71 3.42 -7.44
CA CYS A 40 7.90 2.59 -7.37
C CYS A 40 7.79 1.59 -6.21
N PHE A 41 8.64 0.56 -6.21
CA PHE A 41 8.85 -0.26 -5.03
C PHE A 41 10.00 0.31 -4.21
N TYR A 42 9.81 0.42 -2.90
CA TYR A 42 10.82 0.99 -1.99
C TYR A 42 11.68 -0.10 -1.34
N GLY A 43 11.12 -1.29 -1.13
CA GLY A 43 11.74 -2.40 -0.40
C GLY A 43 10.67 -3.29 0.24
N GLU A 44 11.07 -4.51 0.64
CA GLU A 44 10.18 -5.53 1.21
C GLU A 44 9.70 -5.16 2.62
N ASP A 45 10.50 -4.43 3.38
CA ASP A 45 10.21 -4.10 4.79
C ASP A 45 10.15 -2.59 5.06
N PHE A 46 9.86 -1.77 4.04
CA PHE A 46 9.86 -0.32 4.21
C PHE A 46 8.74 0.15 5.16
N PHE A 47 7.58 -0.50 5.09
CA PHE A 47 6.42 -0.23 5.96
C PHE A 47 6.24 -1.33 7.01
N GLY A 48 7.31 -1.72 7.71
CA GLY A 48 7.31 -2.86 8.65
C GLY A 48 7.60 -4.19 7.96
N GLU A 49 7.69 -5.28 8.73
CA GLU A 49 8.02 -6.61 8.21
C GLU A 49 7.01 -7.05 7.15
N GLY A 50 7.51 -7.46 5.98
CA GLY A 50 6.67 -7.84 4.84
C GLY A 50 5.72 -6.74 4.37
N ASN A 51 6.03 -5.47 4.64
CA ASN A 51 5.18 -4.32 4.37
C ASN A 51 3.78 -4.42 5.04
N GLU A 52 3.70 -4.98 6.25
CA GLU A 52 2.45 -5.13 7.03
C GLU A 52 1.70 -3.80 7.26
N LYS A 53 2.38 -2.64 7.18
CA LYS A 53 1.79 -1.31 7.34
C LYS A 53 1.69 -0.52 6.02
N CYS A 54 1.77 -1.20 4.88
CA CYS A 54 1.66 -0.55 3.58
C CYS A 54 0.22 -0.11 3.28
N GLU A 55 0.08 1.11 2.78
CA GLU A 55 -1.21 1.75 2.45
C GLU A 55 -1.42 1.94 0.93
N CYS A 56 -0.68 1.20 0.10
CA CYS A 56 -0.80 1.34 -1.35
C CYS A 56 -2.11 0.77 -1.90
N ILE A 57 -2.49 1.18 -3.11
CA ILE A 57 -3.72 0.74 -3.78
C ILE A 57 -3.71 -0.77 -4.02
N THR A 58 -2.54 -1.36 -4.28
CA THR A 58 -2.43 -2.82 -4.42
C THR A 58 -2.78 -3.55 -3.12
N CYS A 59 -2.21 -3.14 -1.98
CA CYS A 59 -2.54 -3.72 -0.68
C CYS A 59 -4.02 -3.55 -0.35
N GLU A 60 -4.57 -2.36 -0.62
CA GLU A 60 -5.99 -2.06 -0.44
C GLU A 60 -6.91 -2.98 -1.27
N ARG A 61 -6.52 -3.30 -2.50
CA ARG A 61 -7.28 -4.20 -3.38
C ARG A 61 -7.17 -5.67 -2.98
N ARG A 62 -6.05 -6.06 -2.38
CA ARG A 62 -5.77 -7.44 -1.96
C ARG A 62 -6.21 -7.75 -0.54
N GLY A 63 -6.50 -6.74 0.28
CA GLY A 63 -6.67 -6.94 1.72
C GLY A 63 -5.34 -7.30 2.40
N GLU A 64 -4.24 -6.68 1.96
CA GLU A 64 -2.90 -6.82 2.52
C GLU A 64 -2.48 -5.51 3.20
N GLY A 65 -1.30 -5.48 3.82
CA GLY A 65 -0.80 -4.30 4.52
C GLY A 65 -1.77 -3.88 5.64
N VAL A 66 -2.01 -2.57 5.77
CA VAL A 66 -2.94 -2.05 6.79
C VAL A 66 -4.39 -2.52 6.58
N PHE A 67 -4.72 -3.02 5.39
CA PHE A 67 -6.07 -3.43 5.00
C PHE A 67 -6.34 -4.91 5.27
N ALA A 68 -5.37 -5.65 5.81
CA ALA A 68 -5.58 -7.03 6.24
C ALA A 68 -6.64 -7.09 7.35
N SER A 69 -7.69 -7.90 7.14
CA SER A 69 -8.68 -8.16 8.18
C SER A 69 -8.02 -8.92 9.32
N ARG A 70 -8.19 -8.44 10.55
CA ARG A 70 -7.79 -9.16 11.77
C ARG A 70 -8.54 -10.48 11.99
N GLU A 71 -9.53 -10.78 11.15
CA GLU A 71 -10.40 -11.95 11.24
C GLU A 71 -10.06 -12.93 10.12
N GLU A 72 -9.00 -13.71 10.30
CA GLU A 72 -8.79 -15.05 9.70
C GLU A 72 -7.51 -15.69 10.28
N ASN A 73 -7.39 -15.68 11.61
CA ASN A 73 -6.43 -16.50 12.34
C ASN A 73 -7.04 -16.99 13.65
N THR A 74 -8.19 -17.66 13.56
CA THR A 74 -8.57 -18.66 14.56
C THR A 74 -8.04 -20.00 14.07
N ASP A 75 -6.81 -20.33 14.47
CA ASP A 75 -6.49 -21.61 15.10
C ASP A 75 -5.02 -21.67 15.53
N ASN A 76 -4.83 -21.73 16.86
CA ASN A 76 -3.63 -22.15 17.62
C ASN A 76 -2.28 -21.43 17.40
N SER A 77 -1.98 -20.46 18.25
CA SER A 77 -1.07 -20.73 19.39
C SER A 77 -1.10 -19.61 20.42
N SER A 78 -1.31 -20.01 21.67
CA SER A 78 -1.34 -19.21 22.89
C SER A 78 -0.08 -18.36 23.07
N GLY A 79 -0.24 -17.08 23.43
CA GLY A 79 0.88 -16.18 23.71
C GLY A 79 0.49 -14.79 24.21
N SER A 80 -0.30 -14.74 25.29
CA SER A 80 -0.58 -13.63 26.22
C SER A 80 0.12 -12.26 26.00
N SER A 81 -0.72 -11.27 25.70
CA SER A 81 -0.82 -9.91 26.27
C SER A 81 0.39 -9.21 26.89
N ILE A 82 0.68 -8.01 26.38
CA ILE A 82 0.77 -6.81 27.23
C ILE A 82 -0.06 -5.71 26.55
N GLU A 83 -1.20 -5.41 27.15
CA GLU A 83 -1.92 -4.15 26.90
C GLU A 83 -1.22 -3.07 27.72
N ILE A 84 -0.72 -2.04 27.04
CA ILE A 84 -0.42 -0.76 27.69
C ILE A 84 -1.59 0.15 27.32
N ASP A 85 -2.45 0.42 28.30
CA ASP A 85 -3.44 1.48 28.29
C ASP A 85 -2.73 2.82 28.03
N ASP A 86 -2.66 3.23 26.76
CA ASP A 86 -2.27 4.59 26.40
C ASP A 86 -3.56 5.39 26.11
N PRO A 87 -3.90 6.39 26.95
CA PRO A 87 -5.14 7.16 26.84
C PRO A 87 -5.19 8.09 25.62
N ASN A 88 -4.23 8.01 24.69
CA ASN A 88 -4.19 8.78 23.47
C ASN A 88 -4.56 7.98 22.20
N THR A 89 -5.36 6.92 22.32
CA THR A 89 -6.01 6.27 21.16
C THR A 89 -7.08 7.20 20.60
N SER A 90 -6.61 8.23 19.90
CA SER A 90 -7.41 9.03 18.98
C SER A 90 -7.79 8.12 17.83
N SER A 91 -9.00 7.56 17.95
CA SER A 91 -9.81 7.06 16.84
C SER A 91 -9.06 6.11 15.91
N GLN A 92 -9.22 4.79 16.09
CA GLN A 92 -9.00 3.87 14.99
C GLN A 92 -9.91 4.30 13.83
N GLN A 93 -9.42 5.19 12.97
CA GLN A 93 -10.07 5.58 11.76
C GLN A 93 -10.08 4.29 10.95
N LYS A 94 -11.25 3.67 10.87
CA LYS A 94 -11.53 2.58 9.95
C LYS A 94 -11.10 3.07 8.58
N HIS A 95 -9.90 2.66 8.12
CA HIS A 95 -9.35 3.10 6.84
C HIS A 95 -10.35 2.67 5.77
N GLY A 96 -11.09 3.64 5.24
CA GLY A 96 -12.08 3.41 4.20
C GLY A 96 -11.35 2.97 2.94
N LEU A 97 -11.88 1.95 2.27
CA LEU A 97 -11.38 1.56 0.96
C LEU A 97 -11.64 2.72 -0.03
N ARG A 98 -10.64 3.11 -0.81
CA ARG A 98 -10.74 4.18 -1.82
C ARG A 98 -11.75 3.77 -2.90
N GLU A 99 -12.65 4.66 -3.28
CA GLU A 99 -13.48 4.43 -4.46
C GLU A 99 -12.56 4.44 -5.70
N THR A 100 -12.58 3.35 -6.46
CA THR A 100 -11.84 3.26 -7.74
C THR A 100 -12.81 2.91 -8.84
N GLU A 101 -12.61 3.46 -10.04
CA GLU A 101 -13.50 3.22 -11.19
C GLU A 101 -13.67 1.72 -11.49
N SER A 102 -12.63 0.93 -11.23
CA SER A 102 -12.68 -0.53 -11.37
C SER A 102 -13.67 -1.20 -10.42
N ARG A 103 -13.88 -0.65 -9.21
CA ARG A 103 -14.92 -1.12 -8.28
C ARG A 103 -16.31 -0.71 -8.74
N LEU A 104 -16.48 0.53 -9.22
CA LEU A 104 -17.75 1.03 -9.78
C LEU A 104 -18.22 0.20 -10.98
N TYR A 105 -17.29 -0.17 -11.87
CA TYR A 105 -17.58 -0.99 -13.05
C TYR A 105 -18.00 -2.42 -12.67
N ARG A 106 -17.43 -2.98 -11.59
CA ARG A 106 -17.75 -4.34 -11.12
C ARG A 106 -19.04 -4.41 -10.31
N SER A 107 -19.48 -3.29 -9.72
CA SER A 107 -20.73 -3.19 -8.95
C SER A 107 -21.98 -2.94 -9.80
N GLY A 108 -21.87 -2.89 -11.14
CA GLY A 108 -23.03 -3.01 -12.02
C GLY A 108 -24.01 -1.83 -12.02
N LEU A 109 -23.58 -0.61 -11.72
CA LEU A 109 -24.40 0.57 -12.02
C LEU A 109 -24.17 0.99 -13.48
N THR A 110 -25.05 0.52 -14.35
CA THR A 110 -25.27 1.12 -15.67
C THR A 110 -26.02 2.44 -15.51
N MET A 111 -25.50 3.49 -16.15
CA MET A 111 -26.29 4.35 -17.03
C MET A 111 -25.42 4.75 -18.21
#